data_AF-A0A7J6R685-F1
#
_entry.id   AF-A0A7J6R685-F1
#
_cell.length_a   1.000
_cell.length_b   1.000
_cell.length_c   1.000
_cell.angle_alpha   90.00
_cell.angle_beta   90.00
_cell.angle_gamma   90.00
#
_symmetry.space_group_name_H-M   'P 1'
#
loop_
_entity.id
_entity.type
_entity.pdbx_description
1 polymer ?
#
loop_
_entity_poly.entity_id
_entity_poly.type
_entity_poly.pdbx_seq_one_letter_code
_entity_poly.pdbx_strand_id
1 'polypeptide(L)'
;FHSGVRRLSEFGEDLAAKRRAEKESTRRVDLLSKLLHLNKEDLQGNLVTFFVTGSDTTALSMSWCLYYLCVYPDLQARARAEVDLLGHDPETSEDLDNLPFIESCLIESIRLQPAIAVLGHEAMTEVSVGGKKVAAGTMVLTLLRKHLRTSAGGGSQFK
;
A
#
# COMPACT_ATOMS: atom_id res chain seq x y z
N PHE A 1 13.07 -0.44 20.36
CA PHE A 1 11.94 0.29 19.77
C PHE A 1 12.18 1.80 19.71
N HIS A 2 12.50 2.47 20.83
CA HIS A 2 12.75 3.92 20.85
C HIS A 2 13.89 4.42 19.95
N SER A 3 14.94 3.63 19.74
CA SER A 3 16.07 4.00 18.87
C SER A 3 15.68 4.09 17.38
N GLY A 4 14.74 3.28 16.91
CA GLY A 4 14.27 3.28 15.52
C GLY A 4 13.41 4.50 15.20
N VAL A 5 12.45 4.81 16.07
CA VAL A 5 11.59 6.00 15.96
C VAL A 5 12.45 7.27 15.99
N ARG A 6 13.43 7.33 16.91
CA ARG A 6 14.37 8.45 16.99
C ARG A 6 15.15 8.63 15.68
N ARG A 7 15.67 7.55 15.10
CA ARG A 7 16.44 7.61 13.84
C ARG A 7 15.59 8.05 12.66
N LEU A 8 14.31 7.65 12.62
CA LEU A 8 13.34 8.12 11.62
C LEU A 8 13.04 9.62 11.78
N SER A 9 12.85 10.11 13.01
CA SER A 9 12.69 11.55 13.26
C SER A 9 13.93 12.35 12.85
N GLU A 10 15.13 11.89 13.21
CA GLU A 10 16.39 12.55 12.84
C GLU A 10 16.56 12.60 11.31
N PHE A 11 16.25 11.51 10.61
CA PHE A 11 16.26 11.48 9.15
C PHE A 11 15.22 12.42 8.54
N GLY A 12 14.00 12.47 9.09
CA GLY A 12 12.94 13.37 8.63
C GLY A 12 13.30 14.85 8.81
N GLU A 13 13.96 15.21 9.91
CA GLU A 13 14.48 16.56 10.17
C GLU A 13 15.55 16.96 9.15
N ASP A 14 16.53 16.08 8.92
CA ASP A 14 17.60 16.31 7.94
C ASP A 14 17.03 16.47 6.51
N LEU A 15 16.08 15.61 6.14
CA LEU A 15 15.43 15.68 4.83
C LEU A 15 14.63 16.98 4.65
N ALA A 16 13.90 17.42 5.68
CA ALA A 16 13.15 18.66 5.65
C ALA A 16 14.07 19.89 5.60
N ALA A 17 15.18 19.88 6.36
CA ALA A 17 16.18 20.94 6.35
C ALA A 17 16.84 21.09 4.96
N LYS A 18 17.25 19.96 4.35
CA LYS A 18 17.77 19.92 2.98
C LYS A 18 16.78 20.51 1.98
N ARG A 19 15.50 20.11 2.04
CA ARG A 19 14.48 20.61 1.12
C ARG A 19 14.20 22.12 1.29
N ARG A 20 14.26 22.64 2.52
CA ARG A 20 14.12 24.09 2.79
C ARG A 20 15.30 24.89 2.25
N ALA A 21 16.50 24.32 2.21
CA ALA A 21 17.69 24.95 1.65
C ALA A 21 17.76 24.90 0.10
N GLU A 22 16.97 24.06 -0.57
CA GLU A 22 16.88 24.03 -2.03
C GLU A 22 16.34 25.36 -2.58
N LYS A 23 16.95 25.85 -3.68
CA LYS A 23 16.44 27.03 -4.41
C LYS A 23 15.05 26.73 -4.95
N GLU A 24 14.15 27.72 -4.86
CA GLU A 24 12.76 27.61 -5.36
C GLU A 24 12.69 27.09 -6.80
N SER A 25 13.59 27.55 -7.68
CA SER A 25 13.66 27.18 -9.10
C SER A 25 14.03 25.71 -9.37
N THR A 26 14.61 25.02 -8.39
CA THR A 26 15.02 23.61 -8.50
C THR A 26 14.29 22.71 -7.52
N ARG A 27 13.41 23.28 -6.69
CA ARG A 27 12.73 22.55 -5.62
C ARG A 27 11.75 21.57 -6.24
N ARG A 28 11.93 20.28 -5.95
CA ARG A 28 10.98 19.25 -6.37
C ARG A 28 9.61 19.51 -5.75
N VAL A 29 8.56 19.41 -6.55
CA VAL A 29 7.18 19.48 -6.09
C VAL A 29 6.71 18.05 -5.82
N ASP A 30 6.77 17.63 -4.56
CA ASP A 30 6.34 16.32 -4.10
C ASP A 30 5.57 16.45 -2.77
N LEU A 31 5.19 15.31 -2.20
CA LEU A 31 4.47 15.25 -0.93
C LEU A 31 5.23 15.93 0.21
N LEU A 32 6.56 15.74 0.29
CA LEU A 32 7.37 16.38 1.33
C LEU A 32 7.29 17.90 1.21
N SER A 33 7.41 18.45 0.00
CA SER A 33 7.28 19.89 -0.24
C SER A 33 5.92 20.42 0.21
N LYS A 34 4.85 19.64 0.03
CA LYS A 34 3.51 19.99 0.52
C LYS A 34 3.40 19.94 2.04
N LEU A 35 4.20 19.15 2.75
CA LEU A 35 4.13 19.00 4.21
C LEU A 35 5.04 19.99 4.96
N LEU A 36 5.95 20.69 4.28
CA LEU A 36 6.92 21.58 4.92
C LEU A 36 6.33 22.77 5.69
N HIS A 37 5.07 23.12 5.43
CA HIS A 37 4.35 24.18 6.13
C HIS A 37 3.80 23.74 7.50
N LEU A 38 3.78 22.45 7.79
CA LEU A 38 3.34 21.90 9.06
C LEU A 38 4.35 22.19 10.18
N ASN A 39 3.87 22.13 11.43
CA ASN A 39 4.75 22.14 12.60
C ASN A 39 5.62 20.87 12.62
N LYS A 40 6.61 20.86 13.51
CA LYS A 40 7.62 19.80 13.58
C LYS A 40 6.99 18.45 13.90
N GLU A 41 6.09 18.41 14.87
CA GLU A 41 5.44 17.20 15.35
C GLU A 41 4.59 16.54 14.26
N ASP A 42 3.74 17.33 13.58
CA ASP A 42 2.88 16.86 12.50
C ASP A 42 3.68 16.42 11.28
N LEU A 43 4.73 17.17 10.92
CA LEU A 43 5.63 16.77 9.83
C LEU A 43 6.29 15.41 10.13
N GLN A 44 6.79 15.21 11.35
CA GLN A 44 7.41 13.95 11.74
C GLN A 44 6.41 12.78 11.77
N GLY A 45 5.23 12.97 12.35
CA GLY A 45 4.18 11.96 12.37
C GLY A 45 3.77 11.52 10.98
N ASN A 46 3.63 12.48 10.06
CA ASN A 46 3.35 12.21 8.65
C ASN A 46 4.50 11.44 7.98
N LEU A 47 5.75 11.88 8.14
CA LEU A 47 6.91 11.20 7.54
C LEU A 47 7.03 9.74 8.00
N VAL A 48 6.89 9.48 9.30
CA VAL A 48 6.90 8.10 9.83
C VAL A 48 5.78 7.28 9.21
N THR A 49 4.57 7.85 9.12
CA THR A 49 3.42 7.17 8.51
C THR A 49 3.73 6.78 7.06
N PHE A 50 4.26 7.68 6.23
CA PHE A 50 4.55 7.37 4.83
C PHE A 50 5.68 6.36 4.65
N PHE A 51 6.79 6.51 5.38
CA PHE A 51 7.94 5.61 5.24
C PHE A 51 7.64 4.20 5.72
N VAL A 52 7.01 4.06 6.89
CA VAL A 52 6.77 2.75 7.50
C VAL A 52 5.55 2.08 6.88
N THR A 53 4.43 2.80 6.77
CA THR A 53 3.16 2.20 6.33
C THR A 53 3.20 1.84 4.84
N GLY A 54 3.77 2.69 3.99
CA GLY A 54 3.77 2.46 2.54
C GLY A 54 4.78 1.41 2.08
N SER A 55 5.96 1.36 2.72
CA SER A 55 7.04 0.44 2.33
C SER A 55 6.64 -1.01 2.58
N ASP A 56 6.22 -1.33 3.80
CA ASP A 56 5.99 -2.71 4.21
C ASP A 56 4.80 -3.33 3.46
N THR A 57 3.70 -2.58 3.27
CA THR A 57 2.52 -3.11 2.57
C THR A 57 2.77 -3.35 1.09
N THR A 58 3.52 -2.45 0.44
CA THR A 58 3.84 -2.57 -0.98
C THR A 58 4.81 -3.72 -1.21
N ALA A 59 5.88 -3.81 -0.41
CA ALA A 59 6.86 -4.88 -0.51
C ALA A 59 6.22 -6.26 -0.29
N LEU A 60 5.33 -6.40 0.70
CA LEU A 60 4.58 -7.64 0.92
C LEU A 60 3.70 -7.99 -0.29
N SER A 61 2.93 -7.03 -0.81
CA SER A 61 2.02 -7.26 -1.94
C SER A 61 2.78 -7.70 -3.20
N MET A 62 3.90 -7.04 -3.51
CA MET A 62 4.78 -7.43 -4.62
C MET A 62 5.42 -8.80 -4.40
N SER A 63 5.89 -9.09 -3.19
CA SER A 63 6.52 -10.38 -2.87
C SER A 63 5.56 -11.55 -3.08
N TRP A 64 4.29 -11.40 -2.70
CA TRP A 64 3.27 -12.41 -2.94
C TRP A 64 2.89 -12.54 -4.41
N CYS A 65 2.82 -11.43 -5.15
CA CYS A 65 2.60 -11.47 -6.59
C CYS A 65 3.70 -12.23 -7.33
N LEU A 66 4.96 -11.90 -7.05
CA LEU A 66 6.10 -12.61 -7.62
C LEU A 66 6.11 -14.09 -7.21
N TYR A 67 5.79 -14.39 -5.95
CA TYR A 67 5.67 -15.77 -5.48
C TYR A 67 4.61 -16.55 -6.28
N TYR A 68 3.42 -15.99 -6.48
CA TYR A 68 2.37 -16.66 -7.24
C TYR A 68 2.76 -16.86 -8.71
N LEU A 69 3.36 -15.86 -9.36
CA LEU A 69 3.87 -16.02 -10.72
C LEU A 69 4.94 -17.13 -10.81
N CYS A 70 5.82 -17.27 -9.82
CA CYS A 70 6.78 -18.38 -9.77
C CYS A 70 6.12 -19.75 -9.61
N VAL A 71 4.98 -19.84 -8.90
CA VAL A 71 4.24 -21.09 -8.67
C VAL A 71 3.32 -21.45 -9.83
N TYR A 72 2.87 -20.46 -10.62
CA TYR A 72 2.00 -20.63 -11.78
C TYR A 72 2.70 -20.18 -13.07
N PRO A 73 3.60 -21.02 -13.64
CA PRO A 73 4.44 -20.64 -14.77
C PRO A 73 3.66 -20.27 -16.04
N ASP A 74 2.47 -20.85 -16.25
CA ASP A 74 1.60 -20.49 -17.38
C ASP A 74 1.11 -19.04 -17.28
N LEU A 75 0.78 -18.59 -16.05
CA LEU A 75 0.38 -17.21 -15.81
C LEU A 75 1.58 -16.27 -15.92
N GLN A 76 2.75 -16.68 -15.45
CA GLN A 76 3.99 -15.91 -15.66
C GLN A 76 4.31 -15.74 -17.15
N ALA A 77 4.17 -16.79 -17.96
CA ALA A 77 4.40 -16.72 -19.40
C ALA A 77 3.42 -15.75 -20.07
N ARG A 78 2.14 -15.78 -19.67
CA ARG A 78 1.13 -14.84 -20.16
C ARG A 78 1.42 -13.39 -19.74
N ALA A 79 1.85 -13.17 -18.49
CA ALA A 79 2.22 -11.83 -18.00
C ALA A 79 3.44 -11.27 -18.75
N ARG A 80 4.43 -12.12 -19.06
CA ARG A 80 5.57 -11.73 -19.88
C ARG A 80 5.16 -11.39 -21.30
N ALA A 81 4.31 -12.20 -21.92
CA ALA A 81 3.81 -11.94 -23.26
C ALA A 81 3.04 -10.62 -23.35
N GLU A 82 2.30 -10.23 -22.31
CA GLU A 82 1.64 -8.91 -22.25
C GLU A 82 2.65 -7.76 -22.27
N VAL A 83 3.73 -7.85 -21.48
CA VAL A 83 4.79 -6.84 -21.48
C VAL A 83 5.52 -6.79 -22.83
N ASP A 84 5.80 -7.96 -23.42
CA ASP A 84 6.48 -8.05 -24.72
C ASP A 84 5.68 -7.36 -25.84
N LEU A 85 4.34 -7.26 -25.72
CA LEU A 85 3.49 -6.56 -26.68
C LEU A 85 3.67 -5.03 -26.67
N LEU A 86 4.22 -4.44 -25.60
CA LEU A 86 4.61 -3.04 -25.60
C LEU A 86 5.75 -2.77 -26.59
N GLY A 87 6.63 -3.74 -26.80
CA GLY A 87 7.81 -3.60 -27.66
C GLY A 87 8.94 -2.73 -27.08
N HIS A 88 8.78 -2.25 -25.85
CA HIS A 88 9.77 -1.52 -25.07
C HIS A 88 9.53 -1.73 -23.57
N ASP A 89 10.49 -1.33 -22.74
CA ASP A 89 10.29 -1.32 -21.30
C ASP A 89 9.27 -0.24 -20.91
N PRO A 90 8.37 -0.48 -19.94
CA PRO A 90 7.40 0.51 -19.50
C PRO A 90 8.09 1.64 -18.72
N GLU A 91 7.93 2.87 -19.20
CA GLU A 91 8.57 4.07 -18.61
C GLU A 91 7.54 5.09 -18.12
N THR A 92 6.30 5.01 -18.60
CA THR A 92 5.22 5.97 -18.34
C THR A 92 4.02 5.32 -17.66
N SER A 93 3.13 6.14 -17.09
CA SER A 93 1.84 5.66 -16.57
C SER A 93 0.97 5.06 -17.66
N GLU A 94 1.01 5.65 -18.86
CA GLU A 94 0.25 5.23 -20.03
C GLU A 94 0.68 3.84 -20.51
N ASP A 95 1.95 3.47 -20.32
CA ASP A 95 2.42 2.11 -20.59
C ASP A 95 1.77 1.09 -19.65
N LEU A 96 1.58 1.48 -18.38
CA LEU A 96 0.96 0.61 -17.37
C LEU A 96 -0.52 0.37 -17.64
N ASP A 97 -1.22 1.34 -18.23
CA ASP A 97 -2.62 1.18 -18.65
C ASP A 97 -2.79 0.08 -19.71
N ASN A 98 -1.71 -0.28 -20.41
CA ASN A 98 -1.68 -1.36 -21.40
C ASN A 98 -1.26 -2.73 -20.81
N LEU A 99 -1.16 -2.85 -19.47
CA LEU A 99 -0.78 -4.09 -18.78
C LEU A 99 -1.90 -4.64 -17.85
N PRO A 100 -3.14 -4.83 -18.35
CA PRO A 100 -4.28 -5.21 -17.51
C PRO A 100 -4.15 -6.61 -16.87
N PHE A 101 -3.41 -7.53 -17.47
CA PHE A 101 -3.19 -8.86 -16.90
C PHE A 101 -2.16 -8.83 -15.77
N ILE A 102 -1.10 -8.01 -15.87
CA ILE A 102 -0.21 -7.73 -14.73
C ILE A 102 -0.99 -7.08 -13.58
N GLU A 103 -1.83 -6.10 -13.87
CA GLU A 103 -2.71 -5.48 -12.87
C GLU A 103 -3.59 -6.53 -12.18
N SER A 104 -4.22 -7.41 -12.98
CA SER A 104 -5.04 -8.51 -12.47
C SER A 104 -4.25 -9.45 -11.57
N CYS A 105 -3.01 -9.79 -11.92
CA CYS A 105 -2.12 -10.63 -11.11
C CYS A 105 -1.80 -9.97 -9.75
N LEU A 106 -1.55 -8.66 -9.73
CA LEU A 106 -1.33 -7.91 -8.49
C LEU A 106 -2.59 -7.87 -7.62
N ILE A 107 -3.75 -7.55 -8.21
CA ILE A 107 -5.04 -7.50 -7.50
C ILE A 107 -5.37 -8.88 -6.91
N GLU A 108 -5.19 -9.95 -7.68
CA GLU A 108 -5.45 -11.32 -7.23
C GLU A 108 -4.53 -11.75 -6.09
N SER A 109 -3.27 -11.32 -6.14
CA SER A 109 -2.30 -11.53 -5.06
C SER A 109 -2.73 -10.85 -3.77
N ILE A 110 -3.18 -9.60 -3.84
CA ILE A 110 -3.70 -8.84 -2.70
C ILE A 110 -4.99 -9.48 -2.17
N ARG A 111 -5.85 -10.00 -3.05
CA ARG A 111 -7.09 -10.70 -2.66
C ARG A 111 -6.81 -11.95 -1.83
N LEU A 112 -5.85 -12.76 -2.28
CA LEU A 112 -5.47 -14.01 -1.59
C LEU A 112 -4.62 -13.77 -0.35
N GLN A 113 -3.76 -12.75 -0.42
CA GLN A 113 -2.79 -12.44 0.59
C GLN A 113 -2.63 -10.93 0.78
N PRO A 114 -3.62 -10.30 1.44
CA PRO A 114 -3.57 -8.87 1.69
C PRO A 114 -2.45 -8.55 2.70
N ALA A 115 -1.75 -7.45 2.48
CA ALA A 115 -0.74 -6.97 3.42
C ALA A 115 -1.34 -6.68 4.81
N ILE A 116 -2.62 -6.28 4.87
CA ILE A 116 -3.37 -6.07 6.10
C ILE A 116 -4.47 -7.13 6.20
N ALA A 117 -4.31 -8.11 7.09
CA ALA A 117 -5.26 -9.21 7.21
C ALA A 117 -6.48 -8.91 8.10
N VAL A 118 -6.34 -7.93 9.01
CA VAL A 118 -7.37 -7.54 9.99
C VAL A 118 -7.44 -6.02 10.08
N LEU A 119 -8.64 -5.46 9.96
CA LEU A 119 -8.91 -4.03 10.14
C LEU A 119 -9.69 -3.80 11.43
N GLY A 120 -9.19 -2.94 12.30
CA GLY A 120 -9.84 -2.58 13.56
C GLY A 120 -10.50 -1.22 13.49
N HIS A 121 -11.74 -1.13 13.98
CA HIS A 121 -12.48 0.13 14.13
C HIS A 121 -13.14 0.18 15.50
N GLU A 122 -13.19 1.35 16.11
CA GLU A 122 -13.97 1.58 17.34
C GLU A 122 -15.31 2.21 16.97
N ALA A 123 -16.40 1.67 17.53
CA ALA A 123 -17.72 2.29 17.38
C ALA A 123 -17.78 3.59 18.19
N MET A 124 -17.74 4.75 17.52
CA MET A 124 -17.80 6.05 18.21
C MET A 124 -19.19 6.35 18.80
N THR A 125 -20.24 5.73 18.26
CA THR A 125 -21.63 5.83 18.72
C THR A 125 -22.30 4.46 18.58
N GLU A 126 -23.49 4.28 19.17
CA GLU A 126 -24.29 3.07 18.91
C GLU A 126 -24.60 2.96 17.41
N VAL A 127 -24.22 1.83 16.80
CA VAL A 127 -24.41 1.57 15.37
C VAL A 127 -24.92 0.15 15.15
N SER A 128 -25.67 -0.07 14.06
CA SER A 128 -26.10 -1.41 13.65
C SER A 128 -25.18 -1.95 12.55
N VAL A 129 -24.56 -3.12 12.78
CA VAL A 129 -23.71 -3.82 11.81
C VAL A 129 -24.30 -5.19 11.54
N GLY A 130 -24.69 -5.45 10.29
CA GLY A 130 -25.32 -6.72 9.91
C GLY A 130 -26.61 -7.01 10.70
N GLY A 131 -27.37 -5.98 11.05
CA GLY A 131 -28.59 -6.08 11.87
C GLY A 131 -28.36 -6.25 13.37
N LYS A 132 -27.10 -6.24 13.84
CA LYS A 132 -26.76 -6.32 15.27
C LYS A 132 -26.35 -4.96 15.80
N LYS A 133 -26.90 -4.59 16.96
CA LYS A 133 -26.47 -3.38 17.68
C LYS A 133 -25.05 -3.55 18.23
N VAL A 134 -24.24 -2.54 18.02
CA VAL A 134 -22.87 -2.40 18.53
C VAL A 134 -22.85 -1.12 19.36
N ALA A 135 -22.54 -1.23 20.64
CA ALA A 135 -22.50 -0.09 21.55
C ALA A 135 -21.27 0.80 21.28
N ALA A 136 -21.36 2.07 21.64
CA ALA A 136 -20.22 2.98 21.62
C ALA A 136 -19.04 2.43 22.46
N GLY A 137 -17.81 2.65 22.01
CA GLY A 137 -16.58 2.11 22.61
C GLY A 137 -16.26 0.65 22.25
N THR A 138 -17.11 -0.03 21.46
CA THR A 138 -16.85 -1.42 21.07
C THR A 138 -15.84 -1.48 19.93
N MET A 139 -14.79 -2.30 20.11
CA MET A 139 -13.87 -2.63 19.04
C MET A 139 -14.47 -3.67 18.08
N VAL A 140 -14.51 -3.32 16.79
CA VAL A 140 -14.95 -4.16 15.68
C VAL A 140 -13.75 -4.55 14.84
N LEU A 141 -13.48 -5.85 14.73
CA LEU A 141 -12.41 -6.39 13.90
C LEU A 141 -12.98 -7.04 12.64
N THR A 142 -12.57 -6.54 11.48
CA THR A 142 -12.91 -7.12 10.17
C THR A 142 -11.79 -8.04 9.74
N LEU A 143 -12.10 -9.34 9.58
CA LEU A 143 -11.17 -10.35 9.09
C LEU A 143 -11.05 -10.29 7.56
N LEU A 144 -10.33 -9.29 7.05
CA LEU A 144 -10.25 -8.97 5.63
C LEU A 144 -9.83 -10.18 4.78
N ARG A 145 -8.78 -10.90 5.19
CA ARG A 145 -8.31 -12.08 4.45
C ARG A 145 -9.39 -13.17 4.33
N LYS A 146 -10.19 -13.38 5.37
CA LYS A 146 -11.29 -14.37 5.33
C LYS A 146 -12.38 -13.92 4.37
N HIS A 147 -12.70 -12.63 4.38
CA HIS A 147 -13.72 -12.03 3.52
C HIS A 147 -13.32 -12.10 2.02
N LEU A 148 -12.07 -11.75 1.70
CA LEU A 148 -11.57 -11.73 0.32
C LEU A 148 -11.43 -13.12 -0.33
N ARG A 149 -11.36 -14.20 0.47
CA ARG A 149 -11.23 -15.58 -0.01
C ARG A 149 -12.54 -16.36 -0.08
N THR A 150 -13.68 -15.68 0.08
CA THR A 150 -15.00 -16.29 -0.09
C THR A 150 -15.22 -16.72 -1.55
N SER A 151 -16.19 -17.61 -1.80
CA SER A 151 -16.58 -17.99 -3.16
C SER A 151 -17.03 -16.79 -4.00
N ALA A 152 -17.75 -15.84 -3.38
CA ALA A 152 -18.14 -14.58 -4.00
C ALA A 152 -16.92 -13.73 -4.39
N GLY A 153 -15.84 -13.80 -3.60
CA GLY A 153 -14.56 -13.16 -3.89
C GLY A 153 -13.59 -14.03 -4.70
N GLY A 154 -14.03 -15.01 -5.48
CA GLY A 154 -13.14 -15.80 -6.36
C GLY A 154 -12.51 -17.06 -5.75
N GLY A 155 -12.68 -17.28 -4.44
CA GLY A 155 -12.28 -18.50 -3.73
C GLY A 155 -10.87 -18.45 -3.12
N SER A 156 -10.32 -19.62 -2.77
CA SER A 156 -9.07 -19.73 -2.01
C SER A 156 -7.81 -19.91 -2.86
N GLN A 157 -7.96 -19.99 -4.18
CA GLN A 157 -6.88 -20.24 -5.14
C GLN A 157 -6.67 -19.04 -6.08
N PHE A 158 -5.46 -18.96 -6.64
CA PHE A 158 -5.04 -18.01 -7.65
C PHE A 158 -5.54 -18.47 -9.02
N LYS A 159 -6.02 -17.55 -9.86
CA LYS A 159 -6.63 -17.83 -11.16
C LYS A 159 -6.11 -16.91 -12.24
#